data_AF-A0A7S3KJQ2-F1
#
_entry.id   AF-A0A7S3KJQ2-F1
#
_cell.length_a   1.000
_cell.length_b   1.000
_cell.length_c   1.000
_cell.angle_alpha   90.00
_cell.angle_beta   90.00
_cell.angle_gamma   90.00
#
_symmetry.space_group_name_H-M   'P 1'
#
loop_
_entity.id
_entity.type
_entity.pdbx_description
1 polymer ?
#
loop_
_entity_poly.entity_id
_entity_poly.type
_entity_poly.pdbx_seq_one_letter_code
_entity_poly.pdbx_strand_id
1 'polypeptide(L)'
;MKSSGRKLTLDQEFNYYDGTASGIYIFKPQKDKEKFEYRVSSSQVFQGKLVSVVRTASEGHFSQQIVVFHSGDTEIAPLVATTAQSWGYKEVGFSLKTNPSGSKTFYNHDSNEFVKREFEKIEDISESGRNIYPSVHGFAVKDKTSFFGIVNNYPTGCGFTSNAKNDVQCFLMRNTMMDDDKGLPDYLIDTQKVTFKYFIMLEKGIKEYSKR
;
A
#
# COMPACT_ATOMS: atom_id res chain seq x y z
N MET A 1 2.35 -21.63 -21.22
CA MET A 1 3.72 -21.81 -20.65
C MET A 1 3.59 -22.26 -19.19
N LYS A 2 4.32 -23.30 -18.76
CA LYS A 2 4.34 -23.73 -17.35
C LYS A 2 4.91 -22.60 -16.48
N SER A 3 4.25 -22.31 -15.36
CA SER A 3 4.68 -21.30 -14.38
C SER A 3 6.16 -21.50 -14.03
N SER A 4 6.98 -20.48 -14.25
CA SER A 4 8.36 -20.49 -13.75
C SER A 4 8.32 -20.75 -12.24
N GLY A 5 8.90 -21.87 -11.78
CA GLY A 5 8.68 -22.51 -10.47
C GLY A 5 9.10 -21.76 -9.20
N ARG A 6 9.04 -20.42 -9.19
CA ARG A 6 9.11 -19.61 -7.96
C ARG A 6 7.77 -18.92 -7.72
N LYS A 7 7.12 -19.28 -6.62
CA LYS A 7 5.93 -18.60 -6.12
C LYS A 7 6.37 -17.26 -5.50
N LEU A 8 5.94 -16.14 -6.07
CA LEU A 8 6.00 -14.86 -5.37
C LEU A 8 4.79 -14.81 -4.45
N THR A 9 5.04 -14.72 -3.15
CA THR A 9 3.98 -14.56 -2.15
C THR A 9 3.83 -13.06 -1.87
N LEU A 10 2.57 -12.63 -1.80
CA LEU A 10 2.19 -11.30 -1.40
C LEU A 10 1.18 -11.44 -0.27
N ASP A 11 1.56 -11.03 0.93
CA ASP A 11 0.67 -11.02 2.07
C ASP A 11 0.18 -9.60 2.32
N GLN A 12 -1.13 -9.40 2.21
CA GLN A 12 -1.75 -8.12 2.50
C GLN A 12 -2.30 -8.09 3.92
N GLU A 13 -2.05 -6.98 4.61
CA GLU A 13 -2.50 -6.72 5.97
C GLU A 13 -3.08 -5.30 6.05
N PHE A 14 -4.18 -5.11 6.78
CA PHE A 14 -4.68 -3.77 7.10
C PHE A 14 -4.15 -3.33 8.45
N ASN A 15 -3.75 -2.07 8.56
CA ASN A 15 -3.13 -1.52 9.76
C ASN A 15 -3.48 -0.04 9.95
N TYR A 16 -3.17 0.47 11.14
CA TYR A 16 -3.39 1.86 11.49
C TYR A 16 -2.28 2.44 12.37
N TYR A 17 -2.16 3.76 12.35
CA TYR A 17 -1.50 4.53 13.39
C TYR A 17 -2.54 5.29 14.21
N ASP A 18 -2.18 5.60 15.46
CA ASP A 18 -2.97 6.52 16.27
C ASP A 18 -2.82 7.95 15.75
N GLY A 19 -3.92 8.55 15.30
CA GLY A 19 -3.97 9.88 14.68
C GLY A 19 -4.14 11.02 15.69
N THR A 20 -4.08 10.72 16.99
CA THR A 20 -4.27 11.70 18.06
C THR A 20 -3.17 12.75 18.12
N ALA A 21 -1.96 12.43 17.64
CA ALA A 21 -0.82 13.35 17.62
C ALA A 21 -0.57 14.02 16.25
N SER A 22 -1.32 13.60 15.23
CA SER A 22 -1.21 14.08 13.85
C SER A 22 -2.19 15.22 13.58
N GLY A 23 -1.98 15.96 12.50
CA GLY A 23 -2.90 16.98 11.98
C GLY A 23 -3.00 16.93 10.45
N ILE A 24 -3.71 17.87 9.83
CA ILE A 24 -4.04 17.84 8.39
C ILE A 24 -2.79 17.72 7.49
N TYR A 25 -1.66 18.27 7.89
CA TYR A 25 -0.40 18.27 7.14
C TYR A 25 0.63 17.30 7.73
N ILE A 26 0.68 17.18 9.05
CA ILE A 26 1.74 16.47 9.75
C ILE A 26 1.27 15.06 10.13
N PHE A 27 1.98 14.08 9.60
CA PHE A 27 1.93 12.69 10.06
C PHE A 27 2.94 12.50 11.21
N LYS A 28 2.43 12.26 12.43
CA LYS A 28 3.26 12.15 13.65
C LYS A 28 2.88 10.91 14.48
N PRO A 29 3.13 9.70 13.97
CA PRO A 29 2.76 8.49 14.68
C PRO A 29 3.54 8.36 16.00
N GLN A 30 2.83 8.14 17.10
CA GLN A 30 3.44 7.99 18.44
C GLN A 30 4.06 6.61 18.66
N LYS A 31 3.59 5.61 17.91
CA LYS A 31 4.03 4.21 17.94
C LYS A 31 4.10 3.69 16.51
N ASP A 32 4.72 2.52 16.35
CA ASP A 32 4.60 1.77 15.11
C ASP A 32 3.15 1.38 14.83
N LYS A 33 2.87 1.06 13.55
CA LYS A 33 1.53 0.67 13.11
C LYS A 33 1.04 -0.53 13.89
N GLU A 34 -0.24 -0.49 14.23
CA GLU A 34 -0.97 -1.60 14.81
C GLU A 34 -1.76 -2.31 13.71
N LYS A 35 -1.88 -3.62 13.83
CA LYS A 35 -2.70 -4.41 12.90
C LYS A 35 -4.15 -4.25 13.26
N PHE A 36 -5.02 -4.18 12.27
CA PHE A 36 -6.44 -4.37 12.55
C PHE A 36 -6.70 -5.83 12.94
N GLU A 37 -7.28 -6.02 14.10
CA GLU A 37 -7.92 -7.28 14.45
C GLU A 37 -9.28 -7.32 13.74
N TYR A 38 -9.32 -7.96 12.57
CA TYR A 38 -10.56 -8.16 11.84
C TYR A 38 -10.72 -9.62 11.45
N ARG A 39 -11.97 -10.08 11.43
CA ARG A 39 -12.35 -11.36 10.85
C ARG A 39 -13.01 -11.09 9.51
N VAL A 40 -12.59 -11.84 8.49
CA VAL A 40 -13.29 -11.86 7.22
C VAL A 40 -14.64 -12.51 7.47
N SER A 41 -15.71 -11.73 7.41
CA SER A 41 -17.08 -12.19 7.67
C SER A 41 -17.71 -12.84 6.46
N SER A 42 -17.29 -12.43 5.26
CA SER A 42 -17.72 -13.06 4.01
C SER A 42 -16.60 -13.09 2.98
N SER A 43 -16.60 -14.16 2.19
CA SER A 43 -15.73 -14.33 1.05
C SER A 43 -16.53 -14.94 -0.10
N GLN A 44 -16.42 -14.36 -1.29
CA GLN A 44 -17.06 -14.85 -2.50
C GLN A 44 -16.02 -14.94 -3.62
N VAL A 45 -16.02 -16.07 -4.33
CA VAL A 45 -15.12 -16.30 -5.46
C VAL A 45 -15.96 -16.53 -6.70
N PHE A 46 -15.76 -15.68 -7.71
CA PHE A 46 -16.39 -15.79 -9.02
C PHE A 46 -15.31 -16.14 -10.03
N GLN A 47 -15.50 -17.23 -10.77
CA GLN A 47 -14.58 -17.65 -11.82
C GLN A 47 -15.30 -17.56 -13.16
N GLY A 48 -14.79 -16.72 -14.05
CA GLY A 48 -15.28 -16.55 -15.42
C GLY A 48 -14.17 -16.79 -16.44
N LYS A 49 -14.56 -16.91 -17.72
CA LYS A 49 -13.61 -17.10 -18.82
C LYS A 49 -12.67 -15.91 -19.04
N LEU A 50 -13.17 -14.69 -18.78
CA LEU A 50 -12.43 -13.44 -19.01
C LEU A 50 -11.83 -12.86 -17.72
N VAL A 51 -12.49 -13.10 -16.58
CA VAL A 51 -12.08 -12.56 -15.29
C VAL A 51 -12.36 -13.54 -14.16
N SER A 52 -11.50 -13.54 -13.16
CA SER A 52 -11.78 -14.09 -11.83
C SER A 52 -11.88 -12.95 -10.83
N VAL A 53 -12.84 -13.02 -9.93
CA VAL A 53 -13.08 -12.00 -8.91
C VAL A 53 -13.14 -12.66 -7.54
N VAL A 54 -12.34 -12.16 -6.60
CA VAL A 54 -12.43 -12.49 -5.18
C VAL A 54 -12.97 -11.27 -4.45
N ARG A 55 -14.06 -11.43 -3.72
CA ARG A 55 -14.61 -10.39 -2.84
C ARG A 55 -14.48 -10.85 -1.40
N THR A 56 -13.95 -9.99 -0.55
CA THR A 56 -13.90 -10.20 0.90
C THR A 56 -14.50 -9.00 1.60
N ALA A 57 -15.13 -9.23 2.75
CA ALA A 57 -15.54 -8.18 3.65
C ALA A 57 -15.20 -8.56 5.08
N SER A 58 -14.81 -7.57 5.88
CA SER A 58 -14.75 -7.65 7.33
C SER A 58 -15.88 -6.83 7.93
N GLU A 59 -16.36 -7.22 9.11
CA GLU A 59 -17.47 -6.52 9.76
C GLU A 59 -17.09 -5.07 10.04
N GLY A 60 -17.78 -4.13 9.38
CA GLY A 60 -17.71 -2.69 9.69
C GLY A 60 -16.42 -1.95 9.30
N HIS A 61 -15.39 -2.63 8.80
CA HIS A 61 -14.06 -2.01 8.62
C HIS A 61 -13.61 -1.93 7.16
N PHE A 62 -13.56 -3.07 6.46
CA PHE A 62 -12.99 -3.16 5.12
C PHE A 62 -13.83 -4.05 4.21
N SER A 63 -13.90 -3.70 2.94
CA SER A 63 -14.29 -4.65 1.89
C SER A 63 -13.32 -4.56 0.74
N GLN A 64 -12.90 -5.69 0.21
CA GLN A 64 -11.93 -5.77 -0.87
C GLN A 64 -12.49 -6.58 -2.03
N GLN A 65 -12.22 -6.11 -3.25
CA GLN A 65 -12.45 -6.84 -4.48
C GLN A 65 -11.14 -6.96 -5.26
N ILE A 66 -10.69 -8.18 -5.48
CA ILE A 66 -9.52 -8.50 -6.31
C ILE A 66 -10.04 -9.03 -7.64
N VAL A 67 -9.66 -8.37 -8.74
CA VAL A 67 -10.02 -8.76 -10.11
C VAL A 67 -8.77 -9.19 -10.85
N VAL A 68 -8.76 -10.42 -11.33
CA VAL A 68 -7.71 -10.98 -12.20
C VAL A 68 -8.30 -11.12 -13.60
N PHE A 69 -7.69 -10.44 -14.57
CA PHE A 69 -8.07 -10.54 -15.97
C PHE A 69 -7.32 -11.69 -16.63
N HIS A 70 -8.05 -12.56 -17.31
CA HIS A 70 -7.49 -13.67 -18.08
C HIS A 70 -7.25 -13.21 -19.50
N SER A 71 -5.98 -13.05 -19.89
CA SER A 71 -5.59 -12.90 -21.29
C SER A 71 -4.69 -14.07 -21.67
N GLY A 72 -4.93 -14.66 -22.84
CA GLY A 72 -4.47 -16.01 -23.21
C GLY A 72 -3.03 -16.35 -22.79
N ASP A 73 -2.09 -15.44 -23.00
CA ASP A 73 -0.66 -15.67 -22.78
C ASP A 73 0.00 -14.74 -21.74
N THR A 74 -0.74 -13.90 -21.01
CA THR A 74 -0.14 -12.91 -20.09
C THR A 74 -0.81 -12.89 -18.72
N GLU A 75 0.01 -12.96 -17.67
CA GLU A 75 -0.37 -12.65 -16.30
C GLU A 75 -0.66 -11.14 -16.21
N ILE A 76 -1.93 -10.74 -16.23
CA ILE A 76 -2.31 -9.34 -16.02
C ILE A 76 -2.26 -9.03 -14.51
N ALA A 77 -1.61 -7.92 -14.17
CA ALA A 77 -1.58 -7.35 -12.83
C ALA A 77 -2.99 -7.31 -12.20
N PRO A 78 -3.23 -7.94 -11.03
CA PRO A 78 -4.56 -7.89 -10.42
C PRO A 78 -4.92 -6.45 -10.06
N LEU A 79 -6.15 -6.07 -10.38
CA LEU A 79 -6.78 -4.84 -9.90
C LEU A 79 -7.38 -5.13 -8.53
N VAL A 80 -6.94 -4.40 -7.51
CA VAL A 80 -7.49 -4.48 -6.16
C VAL A 80 -8.26 -3.21 -5.87
N ALA A 81 -9.52 -3.37 -5.49
CA ALA A 81 -10.36 -2.29 -4.99
C ALA A 81 -10.61 -2.51 -3.49
N THR A 82 -10.05 -1.66 -2.64
CA THR A 82 -10.21 -1.69 -1.19
C THR A 82 -11.10 -0.54 -0.77
N THR A 83 -12.23 -0.84 -0.15
CA THR A 83 -13.08 0.16 0.51
C THR A 83 -12.84 0.11 2.00
N ALA A 84 -12.55 1.28 2.58
CA ALA A 84 -12.38 1.48 4.02
C ALA A 84 -13.45 2.44 4.53
N GLN A 85 -13.85 2.23 5.78
CA GLN A 85 -14.67 3.18 6.53
C GLN A 85 -13.83 3.80 7.66
N SER A 86 -14.10 5.08 7.93
CA SER A 86 -13.47 5.82 9.02
C SER A 86 -13.62 5.11 10.36
N TRP A 87 -12.56 5.10 11.17
CA TRP A 87 -12.60 4.52 12.50
C TRP A 87 -11.84 5.40 13.49
N GLY A 88 -12.58 6.13 14.33
CA GLY A 88 -12.01 7.00 15.35
C GLY A 88 -10.98 7.99 14.78
N TYR A 89 -9.98 8.32 15.59
CA TYR A 89 -8.83 9.15 15.19
C TYR A 89 -7.67 8.25 14.75
N LYS A 90 -7.84 7.58 13.61
CA LYS A 90 -6.85 6.62 13.08
C LYS A 90 -6.37 7.00 11.69
N GLU A 91 -5.11 6.71 11.42
CA GLU A 91 -4.50 6.84 10.10
C GLU A 91 -4.36 5.45 9.50
N VAL A 92 -5.27 5.13 8.58
CA VAL A 92 -5.56 3.78 8.11
C VAL A 92 -4.82 3.50 6.82
N GLY A 93 -4.17 2.34 6.74
CA GLY A 93 -3.46 1.90 5.55
C GLY A 93 -3.53 0.40 5.35
N PHE A 94 -2.84 -0.06 4.31
CA PHE A 94 -2.54 -1.46 4.10
C PHE A 94 -1.05 -1.64 3.91
N SER A 95 -0.57 -2.80 4.36
CA SER A 95 0.76 -3.31 4.16
C SER A 95 0.75 -4.45 3.18
N LEU A 96 1.76 -4.47 2.31
CA LEU A 96 2.06 -5.56 1.39
C LEU A 96 3.43 -6.10 1.74
N LYS A 97 3.44 -7.31 2.30
CA LYS A 97 4.68 -8.05 2.60
C LYS A 97 5.05 -8.87 1.39
N THR A 98 6.21 -8.56 0.84
CA THR A 98 6.69 -9.10 -0.43
C THR A 98 8.00 -9.88 -0.21
N ASN A 99 8.29 -10.85 -1.06
CA ASN A 99 9.57 -11.60 -1.02
C ASN A 99 10.79 -11.00 -1.78
N PRO A 100 10.75 -9.85 -2.50
CA PRO A 100 11.97 -9.18 -2.94
C PRO A 100 12.92 -8.98 -1.76
N SER A 101 14.17 -9.36 -1.94
CA SER A 101 15.13 -9.48 -0.84
C SER A 101 15.61 -8.10 -0.39
N GLY A 102 15.11 -7.61 0.75
CA GLY A 102 15.85 -6.73 1.64
C GLY A 102 16.37 -5.41 1.05
N SER A 103 15.76 -4.91 -0.03
CA SER A 103 16.14 -3.63 -0.63
C SER A 103 15.79 -2.51 0.34
N LYS A 104 16.76 -1.65 0.65
CA LYS A 104 16.48 -0.36 1.27
C LYS A 104 16.00 0.68 0.26
N THR A 105 16.18 0.40 -1.04
CA THR A 105 15.80 1.30 -2.11
C THR A 105 14.37 1.01 -2.55
N PHE A 106 13.60 2.08 -2.69
CA PHE A 106 12.27 2.09 -3.27
C PHE A 106 12.10 3.31 -4.16
N TYR A 107 10.97 3.38 -4.86
CA TYR A 107 10.68 4.42 -5.82
C TYR A 107 9.24 4.90 -5.63
N ASN A 108 9.04 6.22 -5.64
CA ASN A 108 7.71 6.83 -5.63
C ASN A 108 7.55 7.70 -6.87
N HIS A 109 6.37 7.67 -7.48
CA HIS A 109 6.05 8.51 -8.62
C HIS A 109 5.60 9.91 -8.16
N ASP A 110 6.29 10.96 -8.61
CA ASP A 110 6.08 12.36 -8.18
C ASP A 110 5.27 13.23 -9.16
N SER A 111 4.51 12.58 -10.05
CA SER A 111 3.77 13.12 -11.20
C SER A 111 4.56 13.27 -12.49
N ASN A 112 5.89 13.28 -12.45
CA ASN A 112 6.71 13.31 -13.65
C ASN A 112 7.51 12.01 -13.83
N GLU A 113 8.17 11.55 -12.78
CA GLU A 113 9.03 10.37 -12.84
C GLU A 113 9.00 9.55 -11.54
N PHE A 114 9.62 8.36 -11.61
CA PHE A 114 9.89 7.56 -10.43
C PHE A 114 11.16 8.04 -9.74
N VAL A 115 11.01 8.69 -8.59
CA VAL A 115 12.14 9.18 -7.79
C VAL A 115 12.63 8.07 -6.86
N LYS A 116 13.94 7.80 -6.93
CA LYS A 116 14.62 6.85 -6.04
C LYS A 116 14.65 7.38 -4.62
N ARG A 117 14.27 6.55 -3.65
CA ARG A 117 14.35 6.78 -2.21
C ARG A 117 15.17 5.68 -1.54
N GLU A 118 15.71 6.00 -0.37
CA GLU A 118 16.40 5.03 0.48
C GLU A 118 15.78 5.05 1.87
N PHE A 119 15.55 3.86 2.43
CA PHE A 119 15.03 3.72 3.78
C PHE A 119 16.07 4.18 4.79
N GLU A 120 15.67 5.15 5.62
CA GLU A 120 16.49 5.70 6.69
C GLU A 120 15.94 5.27 8.04
N LYS A 121 16.80 4.63 8.84
CA LYS A 121 16.50 4.34 10.25
C LYS A 121 16.95 5.52 11.10
N ILE A 122 16.05 6.05 11.94
CA ILE A 122 16.33 7.15 12.86
C ILE A 122 15.84 6.75 14.24
N GLU A 123 16.66 6.98 15.26
CA GLU A 123 16.44 6.44 16.62
C GLU A 123 15.35 7.19 17.42
N ASP A 124 14.98 8.42 17.02
CA ASP A 124 14.12 9.33 17.82
C ASP A 124 12.74 9.64 17.22
N ILE A 125 12.43 9.11 16.03
CA ILE A 125 11.13 9.27 15.38
C ILE A 125 10.68 7.88 14.97
N SER A 126 9.41 7.56 15.19
CA SER A 126 8.79 6.36 14.65
C SER A 126 9.17 6.21 13.18
N GLU A 127 9.82 5.10 12.82
CA GLU A 127 10.52 4.92 11.53
C GLU A 127 9.61 5.22 10.32
N SER A 128 8.29 5.07 10.52
CA SER A 128 7.25 5.30 9.54
C SER A 128 7.02 6.79 9.19
N GLY A 129 7.24 7.72 10.12
CA GLY A 129 6.94 9.15 9.90
C GLY A 129 7.76 9.83 8.80
N ARG A 130 8.95 9.28 8.49
CA ARG A 130 9.92 9.87 7.54
C ARG A 130 10.15 9.07 6.27
N ASN A 131 9.72 7.81 6.25
CA ASN A 131 9.91 6.93 5.10
C ASN A 131 8.66 6.81 4.22
N ILE A 132 7.64 7.64 4.48
CA ILE A 132 6.42 7.75 3.68
C ILE A 132 6.55 8.95 2.75
N TYR A 133 6.34 8.71 1.46
CA TYR A 133 6.44 9.73 0.42
C TYR A 133 5.15 9.78 -0.40
N PRO A 134 4.81 10.95 -0.96
CA PRO A 134 3.74 11.06 -1.94
C PRO A 134 3.97 10.10 -3.10
N SER A 135 2.95 9.31 -3.43
CA SER A 135 2.93 8.33 -4.51
C SER A 135 1.74 8.64 -5.40
N VAL A 136 1.95 9.55 -6.35
CA VAL A 136 0.88 10.14 -7.16
C VAL A 136 0.28 9.10 -8.10
N HIS A 137 1.13 8.33 -8.77
CA HIS A 137 0.70 7.29 -9.71
C HIS A 137 1.19 5.90 -9.33
N GLY A 138 2.18 5.79 -8.45
CA GLY A 138 2.64 4.47 -8.02
C GLY A 138 3.84 4.48 -7.10
N PHE A 139 4.15 3.27 -6.67
CA PHE A 139 5.25 2.91 -5.80
C PHE A 139 5.92 1.66 -6.39
N ALA A 140 7.24 1.55 -6.31
CA ALA A 140 7.94 0.36 -6.77
C ALA A 140 9.14 -0.01 -5.91
N VAL A 141 9.42 -1.31 -5.86
CA VAL A 141 10.61 -1.91 -5.27
C VAL A 141 11.21 -2.84 -6.31
N LYS A 142 12.50 -2.69 -6.53
CA LYS A 142 13.26 -3.50 -7.45
C LYS A 142 14.46 -4.07 -6.72
N ASP A 143 14.69 -5.37 -6.88
CA ASP A 143 15.97 -5.99 -6.57
C ASP A 143 16.61 -6.59 -7.84
N LYS A 144 17.71 -7.33 -7.69
CA LYS A 144 18.42 -7.95 -8.82
C LYS A 144 17.61 -9.01 -9.57
N THR A 145 16.55 -9.52 -8.96
CA THR A 145 15.84 -10.74 -9.38
C THR A 145 14.34 -10.54 -9.57
N SER A 146 13.78 -9.46 -9.03
CA SER A 146 12.36 -9.23 -8.97
C SER A 146 12.01 -7.73 -8.97
N PHE A 147 10.79 -7.48 -9.43
CA PHE A 147 10.14 -6.19 -9.38
C PHE A 147 8.78 -6.35 -8.73
N PHE A 148 8.48 -5.44 -7.82
CA PHE A 148 7.18 -5.26 -7.22
C PHE A 148 6.75 -3.81 -7.44
N GLY A 149 5.55 -3.62 -7.97
CA GLY A 149 4.97 -2.30 -8.22
C GLY A 149 3.54 -2.22 -7.75
N ILE A 150 3.16 -1.03 -7.29
CA ILE A 150 1.78 -0.64 -7.03
C ILE A 150 1.48 0.55 -7.95
N VAL A 151 0.43 0.45 -8.75
CA VAL A 151 -0.07 1.57 -9.57
C VAL A 151 -1.38 2.04 -8.98
N ASN A 152 -1.42 3.30 -8.55
CA ASN A 152 -2.53 3.87 -7.79
C ASN A 152 -3.50 4.62 -8.70
N ASN A 153 -4.80 4.56 -8.41
CA ASN A 153 -5.79 5.38 -9.09
C ASN A 153 -5.91 6.81 -8.52
N TYR A 154 -5.33 7.07 -7.35
CA TYR A 154 -5.25 8.39 -6.73
C TYR A 154 -3.94 8.57 -5.95
N PRO A 155 -3.50 9.82 -5.72
CA PRO A 155 -2.33 10.10 -4.90
C PRO A 155 -2.51 9.61 -3.46
N THR A 156 -1.52 8.89 -2.95
CA THR A 156 -1.48 8.46 -1.55
C THR A 156 -0.06 8.49 -1.00
N GLY A 157 0.09 8.50 0.32
CA GLY A 157 1.38 8.24 0.95
C GLY A 157 1.72 6.76 0.88
N CYS A 158 2.86 6.41 0.29
CA CYS A 158 3.41 5.06 0.36
C CYS A 158 4.90 5.07 0.71
N GLY A 159 5.37 3.97 1.29
CA GLY A 159 6.77 3.84 1.70
C GLY A 159 7.05 2.54 2.42
N PHE A 160 8.29 2.40 2.90
CA PHE A 160 8.65 1.32 3.80
C PHE A 160 8.39 1.71 5.23
N THR A 161 7.92 0.74 6.02
CA THR A 161 7.65 0.94 7.45
C THR A 161 8.27 -0.19 8.24
N SER A 162 8.89 0.14 9.38
CA SER A 162 9.70 -0.74 10.23
C SER A 162 10.99 -1.31 9.58
N ASN A 163 11.85 -1.91 10.40
CA ASN A 163 13.05 -2.65 10.00
C ASN A 163 12.80 -3.81 8.99
N ALA A 164 11.54 -4.16 8.71
CA ALA A 164 11.17 -5.13 7.69
C ALA A 164 11.20 -4.51 6.29
N LYS A 165 12.36 -4.58 5.63
CA LYS A 165 12.69 -4.10 4.26
C LYS A 165 11.84 -4.69 3.10
N ASN A 166 10.76 -5.35 3.46
CA ASN A 166 9.85 -6.10 2.61
C ASN A 166 8.38 -5.71 2.86
N ASP A 167 8.13 -4.76 3.79
CA ASP A 167 6.81 -4.31 4.19
C ASP A 167 6.53 -2.91 3.62
N VAL A 168 5.83 -2.92 2.50
CA VAL A 168 5.39 -1.70 1.81
C VAL A 168 4.06 -1.28 2.39
N GLN A 169 3.97 -0.05 2.89
CA GLN A 169 2.72 0.52 3.36
C GLN A 169 2.20 1.58 2.40
N CYS A 170 0.89 1.63 2.23
CA CYS A 170 0.17 2.71 1.57
C CYS A 170 -1.02 3.14 2.43
N PHE A 171 -1.26 4.45 2.52
CA PHE A 171 -2.40 5.00 3.24
C PHE A 171 -3.69 4.92 2.41
N LEU A 172 -4.80 4.74 3.11
CA LEU A 172 -6.15 4.69 2.53
C LEU A 172 -6.95 5.92 2.94
N MET A 173 -6.91 6.25 4.23
CA MET A 173 -7.61 7.40 4.80
C MET A 173 -6.98 7.79 6.14
N ARG A 174 -7.32 8.96 6.64
CA ARG A 174 -6.82 9.44 7.93
C ARG A 174 -7.85 10.31 8.64
N ASN A 175 -7.97 10.10 9.94
CA ASN A 175 -8.68 10.97 10.86
C ASN A 175 -7.75 11.39 11.99
N THR A 176 -7.73 12.68 12.31
CA THR A 176 -6.87 13.27 13.33
C THR A 176 -7.71 14.01 14.38
N MET A 177 -7.13 14.24 15.55
CA MET A 177 -7.81 14.90 16.67
C MET A 177 -7.29 16.32 16.95
N MET A 178 -6.17 16.71 16.35
CA MET A 178 -5.49 17.97 16.64
C MET A 178 -5.21 18.78 15.37
N ASP A 179 -5.11 20.10 15.59
CA ASP A 179 -4.36 21.02 14.72
C ASP A 179 -2.86 20.69 14.84
N ASP A 180 -2.13 20.84 13.74
CA ASP A 180 -0.67 20.65 13.67
C ASP A 180 0.12 21.97 13.55
N ASP A 181 -0.55 23.10 13.84
CA ASP A 181 0.00 24.45 13.86
C ASP A 181 0.62 24.86 12.51
N LYS A 182 -0.01 24.43 11.40
CA LYS A 182 0.42 24.79 10.03
C LYS A 182 -0.49 25.81 9.33
N GLY A 183 -1.32 26.50 10.10
CA GLY A 183 -2.11 27.64 9.65
C GLY A 183 -3.55 27.33 9.28
N LEU A 184 -3.99 26.07 9.40
CA LEU A 184 -5.39 25.68 9.36
C LEU A 184 -5.77 25.14 10.74
N PRO A 185 -6.48 25.93 11.58
CA PRO A 185 -6.77 25.56 12.96
C PRO A 185 -7.95 24.58 13.05
N ASP A 186 -7.77 23.38 12.48
CA ASP A 186 -8.79 22.36 12.44
C ASP A 186 -8.18 20.95 12.51
N TYR A 187 -8.99 20.00 12.94
CA TYR A 187 -8.67 18.58 12.87
C TYR A 187 -9.21 17.97 11.56
N LEU A 188 -8.74 16.78 11.21
CA LEU A 188 -9.23 16.06 10.03
C LEU A 188 -10.19 14.95 10.45
N ILE A 189 -11.49 15.12 10.21
CA ILE A 189 -12.45 14.00 10.31
C ILE A 189 -13.15 13.84 8.97
N ASP A 190 -12.91 12.70 8.33
CA ASP A 190 -13.72 12.21 7.22
C ASP A 190 -14.52 10.99 7.68
N THR A 191 -15.84 11.03 7.45
CA THR A 191 -16.77 9.94 7.77
C THR A 191 -17.21 9.19 6.51
N GLN A 192 -16.79 9.64 5.33
CA GLN A 192 -17.15 9.03 4.07
C GLN A 192 -16.38 7.71 3.88
N LYS A 193 -17.04 6.78 3.19
CA LYS A 193 -16.37 5.55 2.73
C LYS A 193 -15.48 5.90 1.54
N VAL A 194 -14.22 5.47 1.60
CA VAL A 194 -13.26 5.69 0.53
C VAL A 194 -12.93 4.36 -0.13
N THR A 195 -12.97 4.31 -1.47
CA THR A 195 -12.54 3.15 -2.25
C THR A 195 -11.24 3.44 -2.98
N PHE A 196 -10.15 2.82 -2.54
CA PHE A 196 -8.87 2.78 -3.24
C PHE A 196 -8.87 1.73 -4.33
N LYS A 197 -8.37 2.06 -5.52
CA LYS A 197 -8.12 1.08 -6.57
C LYS A 197 -6.66 1.10 -6.97
N TYR A 198 -6.01 -0.04 -6.96
CA TYR A 198 -4.61 -0.14 -7.34
C TYR A 198 -4.33 -1.44 -8.08
N PHE A 199 -3.38 -1.39 -9.00
CA PHE A 199 -2.84 -2.58 -9.66
C PHE A 199 -1.59 -3.04 -8.95
N ILE A 200 -1.40 -4.35 -8.87
CA ILE A 200 -0.20 -4.95 -8.32
C ILE A 200 0.61 -5.55 -9.47
N MET A 201 1.82 -5.06 -9.67
CA MET A 201 2.75 -5.56 -10.67
C MET A 201 3.81 -6.43 -10.01
N LEU A 202 4.00 -7.63 -10.53
CA LEU A 202 5.04 -8.56 -10.11
C LEU A 202 5.77 -9.07 -11.34
N GLU A 203 7.06 -8.78 -11.46
CA GLU A 203 7.88 -9.26 -12.58
C GLU A 203 9.12 -9.97 -12.07
N LYS A 204 9.53 -11.02 -12.79
CA LYS A 204 10.78 -11.76 -12.53
C LYS A 204 11.83 -11.33 -13.53
N GLY A 205 13.06 -11.12 -13.04
CA GLY A 205 14.24 -10.93 -13.88
C GLY A 205 14.11 -9.72 -14.80
N ILE A 206 14.37 -8.52 -14.27
CA ILE A 206 14.58 -7.36 -15.12
C ILE A 206 15.90 -7.58 -15.85
N LYS A 207 15.85 -8.01 -17.10
CA LYS A 207 16.99 -7.84 -18.00
C LYS A 207 17.21 -6.35 -18.09
N GLU A 208 18.37 -5.88 -17.66
CA GLU A 208 18.78 -4.51 -17.94
C GLU A 208 18.75 -4.36 -19.46
N TYR A 209 17.77 -3.60 -19.97
CA TYR A 209 17.84 -3.09 -21.32
C TYR A 209 18.99 -2.10 -21.30
N SER A 210 20.19 -2.58 -21.61
CA SER A 210 21.32 -1.71 -21.88
C SER A 210 20.87 -0.76 -22.99
N LYS A 211 20.99 0.54 -22.71
CA LYS A 211 20.81 1.58 -23.72
C LYS A 211 21.71 1.20 -24.91
N ARG A 212 21.10 1.00 -26.08
CA ARG A 212 21.84 1.02 -27.35
C ARG A 212 22.18 2.46 -27.68
#